data_AF-A0A1I7XE44-F1
#
_entry.id   AF-A0A1I7XE44-F1
#
_cell.length_a   1.000
_cell.length_b   1.000
_cell.length_c   1.000
_cell.angle_alpha   90.00
_cell.angle_beta   90.00
_cell.angle_gamma   90.00
#
_symmetry.space_group_name_H-M   'P 1'
#
loop_
_entity.id
_entity.type
_entity.pdbx_description
1 polymer ?
#
loop_
_entity_poly.entity_id
_entity_poly.type
_entity_poly.pdbx_seq_one_letter_code
_entity_poly.pdbx_strand_id
1 'polypeptide(L)'
;MPFGQVPILEVDGKQIGQSYAGARYLARKFGLWHFNETLVKDQLVKDCLLPARDIKLPHIAKILKQNKSGWLVGNSVTWADLVCAELIWSLVRRNPNFLDPYPEIKAHMEKVRAIPALKKWIEIGPVTYF
;
A
#
# COMPACT_ATOMS: atom_id res chain seq x y z
N MET A 1 -10.84 -27.48 -19.93
CA MET A 1 -11.42 -26.36 -19.16
C MET A 1 -10.57 -26.11 -17.91
N PRO A 2 -9.72 -25.08 -17.90
CA PRO A 2 -8.72 -24.89 -16.83
C PRO A 2 -9.32 -24.63 -15.44
N PHE A 3 -10.51 -24.01 -15.35
CA PHE A 3 -11.12 -23.59 -14.07
C PHE A 3 -12.63 -23.86 -13.98
N GLY A 4 -13.18 -24.71 -14.86
CA GLY A 4 -14.63 -24.99 -14.88
C GLY A 4 -15.54 -23.79 -15.18
N GLN A 5 -14.96 -22.67 -15.63
CA GLN A 5 -15.66 -21.43 -15.97
C GLN A 5 -15.34 -21.03 -17.42
N VAL A 6 -16.32 -20.42 -18.08
CA VAL A 6 -16.19 -19.75 -19.38
C VAL A 6 -16.11 -18.23 -19.15
N PRO A 7 -15.47 -17.44 -20.03
CA PRO A 7 -14.91 -17.79 -21.34
C PRO A 7 -13.51 -18.43 -21.29
N ILE A 8 -13.20 -19.22 -22.32
CA ILE A 8 -11.87 -19.82 -22.57
C ILE A 8 -11.40 -19.37 -23.95
N LEU A 9 -10.19 -18.83 -24.01
CA LEU A 9 -9.49 -18.52 -25.25
C LEU A 9 -8.52 -19.65 -25.58
N GLU A 10 -8.53 -20.16 -26.81
CA GLU A 10 -7.59 -21.18 -27.28
C GLU A 10 -6.62 -20.59 -28.30
N VAL A 11 -5.32 -20.82 -28.08
CA VAL A 11 -4.23 -20.33 -28.93
C VAL A 11 -3.21 -21.45 -29.09
N ASP A 12 -2.97 -21.91 -30.33
CA ASP A 12 -2.01 -22.97 -30.64
C ASP A 12 -2.18 -24.23 -29.78
N GLY A 13 -3.43 -24.63 -29.53
CA GLY A 13 -3.79 -25.78 -28.69
C GLY A 13 -3.65 -25.56 -27.18
N LYS A 14 -3.28 -24.36 -26.72
CA LYS A 14 -3.23 -24.00 -25.29
C LYS A 14 -4.47 -23.23 -24.86
N GLN A 15 -5.08 -23.64 -23.75
CA GLN A 15 -6.28 -23.01 -23.19
C GLN A 15 -5.94 -21.93 -22.15
N ILE A 16 -6.43 -20.71 -22.35
CA ILE A 16 -6.36 -19.59 -21.42
C ILE A 16 -7.77 -19.37 -20.84
N GLY A 17 -7.95 -19.74 -19.57
CA GLY A 17 -9.15 -19.39 -18.81
C GLY A 17 -9.07 -17.99 -18.20
N GLN A 18 -10.18 -17.49 -17.64
CA GLN A 18 -10.37 -16.11 -17.12
C GLN A 18 -10.48 -15.05 -18.22
N SER A 19 -11.62 -14.35 -18.26
CA SER A 19 -11.95 -13.35 -19.29
C SER A 19 -10.87 -12.26 -19.43
N TYR A 20 -10.35 -11.73 -18.32
CA TYR A 20 -9.29 -10.73 -18.32
C TYR A 20 -7.92 -11.27 -18.75
N ALA A 21 -7.63 -12.55 -18.56
CA ALA A 21 -6.38 -13.13 -19.03
C ALA A 21 -6.38 -13.28 -20.56
N GLY A 22 -7.48 -13.78 -21.13
CA GLY A 22 -7.68 -13.86 -22.58
C GLY A 22 -7.68 -12.48 -23.25
N ALA A 23 -8.41 -11.51 -22.70
CA ALA A 23 -8.44 -10.14 -23.23
C ALA A 23 -7.04 -9.48 -23.21
N ARG A 24 -6.27 -9.64 -22.12
CA ARG A 24 -4.89 -9.13 -22.04
C ARG A 24 -3.97 -9.78 -23.09
N TYR A 25 -4.10 -11.09 -23.30
CA TYR A 25 -3.32 -11.80 -24.32
C TYR A 25 -3.60 -11.22 -25.73
N LEU A 26 -4.88 -11.08 -26.10
CA LEU A 26 -5.28 -10.54 -27.40
C LEU A 26 -4.84 -9.08 -27.56
N ALA A 27 -5.02 -8.25 -26.53
CA ALA A 27 -4.59 -6.86 -26.55
C ALA A 27 -3.08 -6.73 -26.82
N ARG A 28 -2.25 -7.60 -26.22
CA ARG A 28 -0.81 -7.64 -26.50
C ARG A 28 -0.51 -8.14 -27.91
N LYS A 29 -1.17 -9.20 -28.37
CA LYS A 29 -0.95 -9.80 -29.70
C LYS A 29 -1.26 -8.82 -30.83
N PHE A 30 -2.30 -8.00 -30.69
CA PHE A 30 -2.76 -7.07 -31.71
C PHE A 30 -2.27 -5.63 -31.49
N GLY A 31 -1.32 -5.39 -30.58
CA GLY A 31 -0.79 -4.05 -30.33
C GLY A 31 -1.79 -3.07 -29.70
N LEU A 32 -2.92 -3.56 -29.20
CA LEU A 32 -3.95 -2.79 -28.49
C LEU A 32 -3.62 -2.62 -26.99
N TRP A 33 -2.46 -3.12 -26.55
CA TRP A 33 -1.99 -3.00 -25.16
C TRP A 33 -1.26 -1.67 -24.95
N HIS A 34 -2.03 -0.62 -24.69
CA HIS A 34 -1.51 0.68 -24.25
C HIS A 34 -1.52 0.77 -22.73
N PHE A 35 -0.82 -0.14 -22.06
CA PHE A 35 -0.67 -0.08 -20.61
C PHE A 35 0.50 0.84 -20.26
N ASN A 36 0.16 2.04 -19.82
CA ASN A 36 1.13 2.91 -19.16
C ASN A 36 1.00 2.67 -17.66
N GLU A 37 1.92 1.88 -17.11
CA GLU A 37 1.96 1.55 -15.69
C GLU A 37 1.97 2.79 -14.81
N THR A 38 2.64 3.86 -15.24
CA THR A 38 2.67 5.15 -14.55
C THR A 38 1.29 5.80 -14.51
N LEU A 39 0.56 5.83 -15.62
CA LEU A 39 -0.80 6.37 -15.65
C LEU A 39 -1.77 5.57 -14.76
N VAL A 40 -1.66 4.24 -14.75
CA VAL A 40 -2.50 3.39 -13.88
C VAL A 40 -2.15 3.63 -12.41
N LYS A 41 -0.87 3.74 -12.07
CA LYS A 41 -0.40 4.07 -10.71
C LYS A 41 -0.92 5.44 -10.28
N ASP A 42 -0.79 6.46 -11.12
CA ASP A 42 -1.24 7.82 -10.82
C ASP A 42 -2.76 7.90 -10.64
N GLN A 43 -3.52 7.18 -11.46
CA GLN A 43 -4.98 7.11 -11.35
C GLN A 43 -5.40 6.39 -10.06
N LEU A 44 -4.78 5.25 -9.72
CA LEU A 44 -5.06 4.54 -8.47
C LEU A 44 -4.69 5.38 -7.22
N VAL A 45 -3.61 6.17 -7.31
CA VAL A 45 -3.26 7.10 -6.24
C VAL A 45 -4.38 8.12 -6.04
N LYS A 46 -4.87 8.73 -7.13
CA LYS A 46 -5.93 9.75 -7.08
C LYS A 46 -7.30 9.19 -6.67
N ASP A 47 -7.68 8.05 -7.19
CA ASP A 47 -9.04 7.52 -7.05
C ASP A 47 -9.22 6.66 -5.80
N CYS A 48 -8.15 6.03 -5.32
CA CYS A 48 -8.23 5.08 -4.22
C CYS A 48 -7.38 5.50 -3.03
N LEU A 49 -6.09 5.77 -3.24
CA LEU A 49 -5.15 5.96 -2.14
C LEU A 49 -5.39 7.26 -1.37
N LEU A 50 -5.51 8.40 -2.06
CA LEU A 50 -5.72 9.70 -1.42
C LEU A 50 -7.11 9.81 -0.75
N PRO A 51 -8.22 9.36 -1.37
CA PRO A 51 -9.51 9.32 -0.68
C PRO A 51 -9.50 8.42 0.55
N ALA A 52 -8.88 7.23 0.47
CA ALA A 52 -8.77 6.35 1.62
C ALA A 52 -7.93 6.98 2.75
N ARG A 53 -6.83 7.68 2.40
CA ARG A 53 -6.03 8.46 3.34
C ARG A 53 -6.89 9.49 4.07
N ASP A 54 -7.63 10.29 3.31
CA ASP A 54 -8.41 11.41 3.84
C ASP A 54 -9.63 10.97 4.64
N ILE A 55 -10.07 9.72 4.47
CA ILE A 55 -11.07 9.09 5.34
C ILE A 55 -10.42 8.53 6.62
N LYS A 56 -9.28 7.84 6.52
CA LYS A 56 -8.72 7.04 7.63
C LYS A 56 -7.79 7.81 8.55
N LEU A 57 -6.87 8.59 8.00
CA LEU A 57 -5.82 9.27 8.77
C LEU A 57 -6.33 10.35 9.73
N PRO A 58 -7.43 11.09 9.46
CA PRO A 58 -7.96 12.04 10.45
C PRO A 58 -8.32 11.41 11.80
N HIS A 59 -8.72 10.14 11.82
CA HIS A 59 -9.02 9.43 13.07
C HIS A 59 -7.75 9.19 13.89
N ILE A 60 -6.67 8.75 13.24
CA ILE A 60 -5.37 8.52 13.88
C ILE A 60 -4.78 9.84 14.38
N ALA A 61 -4.81 10.87 13.53
CA ALA A 61 -4.42 12.23 13.88
C ALA A 61 -5.16 12.76 15.12
N LYS A 62 -6.48 12.54 15.18
CA LYS A 62 -7.29 12.92 16.36
C LYS A 62 -6.82 12.21 17.62
N ILE A 63 -6.57 10.90 17.56
CA ILE A 63 -6.07 10.13 18.70
C ILE A 63 -4.72 10.68 19.19
N LEU A 64 -3.78 10.91 18.28
CA LEU A 64 -2.46 11.45 18.60
C LEU A 64 -2.51 12.86 19.18
N LYS A 65 -3.44 13.71 18.72
CA LYS A 65 -3.66 15.05 19.27
C LYS A 65 -4.27 15.01 20.68
N GLN A 66 -5.14 14.04 20.94
CA GLN A 66 -5.76 13.87 22.25
C GLN A 66 -4.80 13.25 23.28
N ASN A 67 -3.89 12.37 22.85
CA ASN A 67 -2.93 11.73 23.72
C ASN A 67 -1.58 12.47 23.76
N LYS A 68 -1.33 13.20 24.85
CA LYS A 68 -0.10 13.98 25.05
C LYS A 68 1.18 13.14 25.14
N SER A 69 1.09 11.82 25.33
CA SER A 69 2.26 10.95 25.38
C SER A 69 2.92 10.78 24.00
N GLY A 70 2.20 11.09 22.92
CA GLY A 70 2.64 10.82 21.55
C GLY A 70 2.63 9.32 21.20
N TRP A 71 1.85 8.51 21.91
CA TRP A 71 1.50 7.13 21.56
C TRP A 71 0.02 7.07 21.22
N LEU A 72 -0.41 6.03 20.49
CA LEU A 72 -1.82 5.86 20.16
C LEU A 72 -2.68 5.62 21.40
N VAL A 73 -2.17 4.88 22.40
CA VAL A 73 -2.89 4.54 23.62
C VAL A 73 -1.97 4.63 24.83
N GLY A 74 -2.43 5.28 25.90
CA GLY A 74 -1.70 5.36 27.17
C GLY A 74 -0.37 6.11 27.06
N ASN A 75 0.60 5.73 27.88
CA ASN A 75 1.86 6.46 28.06
C ASN A 75 3.11 5.70 27.57
N SER A 76 2.93 4.52 26.97
CA SER A 76 4.01 3.65 26.51
C SER A 76 3.68 3.06 25.15
N VAL A 77 4.70 2.60 24.43
CA VAL A 77 4.52 1.90 23.16
C VAL A 77 3.63 0.67 23.32
N THR A 78 2.73 0.47 22.36
CA THR A 78 1.89 -0.72 22.22
C THR A 78 2.05 -1.33 20.83
N TRP A 79 1.51 -2.53 20.63
CA TRP A 79 1.48 -3.16 19.33
C TRP A 79 0.73 -2.31 18.28
N ALA A 80 -0.24 -1.50 18.70
CA ALA A 80 -0.98 -0.61 17.81
C ALA A 80 -0.04 0.44 17.18
N ASP A 81 0.92 0.95 17.95
CA ASP A 81 1.93 1.90 17.46
C ASP A 81 2.83 1.25 16.41
N LEU A 82 3.25 0.00 16.62
CA LEU A 82 4.09 -0.76 15.70
C LEU A 82 3.39 -1.00 14.36
N VAL A 83 2.15 -1.48 14.40
CA VAL A 83 1.34 -1.76 13.19
C VAL A 83 1.08 -0.48 12.41
N CYS A 84 0.69 0.60 13.11
CA CYS A 84 0.43 1.88 12.48
C CYS A 84 1.70 2.44 11.83
N ALA A 85 2.83 2.46 12.54
CA ALA A 85 4.08 2.99 12.00
C ALA A 85 4.59 2.21 10.78
N GLU A 86 4.43 0.88 10.76
CA GLU A 86 4.87 0.05 9.63
C GLU A 86 3.98 0.25 8.39
N LEU A 87 2.65 0.31 8.58
CA LEU A 87 1.72 0.60 7.50
C LEU A 87 2.01 1.97 6.89
N ILE A 88 2.19 2.99 7.74
CA ILE A 88 2.46 4.35 7.30
C ILE A 88 3.81 4.44 6.58
N TRP A 89 4.86 3.80 7.10
CA TRP A 89 6.16 3.77 6.43
C TRP A 89 6.09 3.12 5.04
N SER A 90 5.36 2.02 4.92
CA SER A 90 5.13 1.32 3.65
C SER A 90 4.44 2.21 2.61
N LEU A 91 3.51 3.08 3.03
CA LEU A 91 2.82 4.02 2.15
C LEU A 91 3.71 5.21 1.78
N VAL A 92 4.46 5.77 2.73
CA VAL A 92 5.43 6.86 2.49
C VAL A 92 6.53 6.43 1.52
N ARG A 93 7.01 5.18 1.61
CA ARG A 93 7.99 4.63 0.67
C ARG A 93 7.47 4.61 -0.78
N ARG A 94 6.15 4.47 -0.98
CA ARG A 94 5.50 4.45 -2.30
C ARG A 94 5.12 5.85 -2.78
N ASN A 95 4.80 6.76 -1.86
CA ASN A 95 4.48 8.16 -2.15
C ASN A 95 5.11 9.04 -1.04
N PRO A 96 6.27 9.67 -1.28
CA PRO A 96 6.97 10.47 -0.27
C PRO A 96 6.14 11.59 0.35
N ASN A 97 5.18 12.13 -0.41
CA ASN A 97 4.32 13.25 -0.02
C ASN A 97 3.00 12.78 0.62
N PHE A 98 2.86 11.47 0.89
CA PHE A 98 1.62 10.88 1.41
C PHE A 98 1.15 11.53 2.72
N LEU A 99 2.10 11.88 3.60
CA LEU A 99 1.84 12.44 4.93
C LEU A 99 1.96 13.96 5.03
N ASP A 100 2.15 14.69 3.92
CA ASP A 100 2.27 16.15 3.98
C ASP A 100 1.14 16.84 4.77
N PRO A 101 -0.13 16.38 4.72
CA PRO A 101 -1.21 16.96 5.52
C PRO A 101 -1.25 16.51 7.00
N TYR A 102 -0.44 15.53 7.40
CA TYR A 102 -0.53 14.83 8.69
C TYR A 102 0.84 14.75 9.42
N PRO A 103 1.46 15.89 9.78
CA PRO A 103 2.77 15.93 10.44
C PRO A 103 2.81 15.16 11.78
N GLU A 104 1.70 15.09 12.51
CA GLU A 104 1.58 14.34 13.76
C GLU A 104 1.75 12.82 13.57
N ILE A 105 1.24 12.28 12.45
CA ILE A 105 1.38 10.86 12.12
C ILE A 105 2.82 10.56 11.68
N LYS A 106 3.44 11.50 10.96
CA LYS A 106 4.86 11.41 10.59
C LYS A 106 5.75 11.38 11.85
N ALA A 107 5.52 12.27 12.80
CA ALA A 107 6.25 12.31 14.05
C ALA A 107 6.07 11.02 14.88
N HIS A 108 4.84 10.48 14.92
CA HIS A 108 4.57 9.18 15.56
C HIS A 108 5.35 8.04 14.90
N MET A 109 5.31 7.94 13.57
CA MET A 109 6.05 6.92 12.82
C MET A 109 7.55 7.00 13.10
N GLU A 110 8.15 8.19 13.06
CA GLU A 110 9.57 8.42 13.35
C GLU A 110 9.91 8.03 14.79
N LYS A 111 9.07 8.40 15.75
CA LYS A 111 9.23 8.05 17.16
C LYS A 111 9.21 6.53 17.38
N VAL A 112 8.29 5.80 16.75
CA VAL A 112 8.23 4.34 16.82
C VAL A 112 9.48 3.71 16.22
N ARG A 113 9.89 4.15 15.02
CA ARG A 113 11.07 3.60 14.33
C ARG A 113 12.40 3.96 15.01
N ALA A 114 12.40 4.95 15.91
CA ALA A 114 13.55 5.29 16.75
C ALA A 114 13.75 4.35 17.96
N ILE A 115 12.81 3.45 18.26
CA ILE A 115 12.95 2.48 19.35
C ILE A 115 14.19 1.61 19.09
N PRO A 116 15.19 1.52 20.01
CA PRO A 116 16.49 0.91 19.71
C PRO A 116 16.41 -0.53 19.18
N ALA A 117 15.55 -1.36 19.78
CA ALA A 117 15.36 -2.75 19.34
C ALA A 117 14.75 -2.83 17.93
N LEU A 118 13.78 -1.96 17.62
CA LEU A 118 13.14 -1.90 16.32
C LEU A 118 14.07 -1.33 15.25
N LYS A 119 14.81 -0.26 15.58
CA LYS A 119 15.81 0.33 14.69
C LYS A 119 16.86 -0.70 14.28
N LYS A 120 17.40 -1.44 15.26
CA LYS A 120 18.35 -2.53 15.01
C LYS A 120 17.74 -3.61 14.13
N TRP A 121 16.48 -4.00 14.36
CA TRP A 121 15.76 -4.99 13.55
C TRP A 121 15.60 -4.54 12.08
N ILE A 122 15.25 -3.27 11.86
CA ILE A 122 15.10 -2.69 10.51
C ILE A 122 16.44 -2.68 9.77
N GLU A 123 17.55 -2.37 10.44
CA GLU A 123 18.87 -2.29 9.83
C GLU A 123 19.42 -3.66 9.40
N ILE A 124 19.08 -4.74 10.12
CA ILE A 124 19.53 -6.11 9.79
C ILE A 124 18.55 -6.87 8.88
N GLY A 125 17.32 -6.36 8.72
CA GLY A 125 16.26 -7.03 7.99
C GLY A 125 16.52 -7.08 6.47
N PRO A 126 16.02 -8.11 5.76
CA PRO A 126 16.13 -8.17 4.31
C PRO A 126 15.30 -7.06 3.66
N VAL A 127 15.88 -6.39 2.66
CA VAL A 127 15.13 -5.43 1.84
C VAL A 127 14.14 -6.19 0.98
N THR A 128 12.85 -5.95 1.23
CA THR A 128 11.75 -6.58 0.50
C THR A 128 10.94 -5.53 -0.27
N TYR A 129 10.39 -5.92 -1.43
CA TYR A 129 9.74 -5.02 -2.38
C TYR A 129 8.20 -5.12 -2.42
N PHE A 130 7.62 -5.91 -1.50
CA PHE A 130 6.18 -6.07 -1.41
C PHE A 130 5.49 -5.01 -0.56
#